data_AF-A0A4U8TP07-F1
#
_entry.id   AF-A0A4U8TP07-F1
#
_cell.length_a   1.000
_cell.length_b   1.000
_cell.length_c   1.000
_cell.angle_alpha   90.00
_cell.angle_beta   90.00
_cell.angle_gamma   90.00
#
_symmetry.space_group_name_H-M   'P 1'
#
loop_
_entity.id
_entity.type
_entity.pdbx_description
1 polymer ?
#
loop_
_entity_poly.entity_id
_entity_poly.type
_entity_poly.pdbx_seq_one_letter_code
_entity_poly.pdbx_strand_id
1 'polypeptide(L)'
;MKKICAFLCLFYMNLLAGEWVMFSDGKDTYIYSTNTGEVYIRHHLGKKNYEDMFVKMPRGMQPNELKKTQKDTIHTPTAPNAEQIKDLQLNALKKSQEMLNSALD
;
A
#
# COMPACT_ATOMS: atom_id res chain seq x y z
N MET A 1 -17.48 44.18 -22.23
CA MET A 1 -16.18 43.88 -21.58
C MET A 1 -16.33 43.20 -20.22
N LYS A 2 -17.04 43.78 -19.22
CA LYS A 2 -17.21 43.15 -17.88
C LYS A 2 -17.78 41.72 -17.88
N LYS A 3 -18.76 41.44 -18.76
CA LYS A 3 -19.38 40.10 -18.88
C LYS A 3 -18.44 39.04 -19.46
N ILE A 4 -17.46 39.45 -20.27
CA ILE A 4 -16.47 38.55 -20.90
C ILE A 4 -15.39 38.16 -19.88
N CYS A 5 -14.92 39.11 -19.06
CA CYS A 5 -14.01 38.80 -17.94
C CYS A 5 -14.67 37.83 -16.94
N ALA A 6 -15.94 38.03 -16.59
CA ALA A 6 -16.64 37.13 -15.67
C ALA A 6 -16.75 35.70 -16.22
N PHE A 7 -17.01 35.56 -17.53
CA PHE A 7 -17.09 34.26 -18.18
C PHE A 7 -15.72 33.55 -18.24
N LEU A 8 -14.65 34.29 -18.52
CA LEU A 8 -13.27 33.80 -18.50
C LEU A 8 -12.84 33.35 -17.10
N CYS A 9 -13.20 34.09 -16.06
CA CYS A 9 -12.90 33.69 -14.68
C CYS A 9 -13.61 32.39 -14.27
N LEU A 10 -14.88 32.21 -14.67
CA LEU A 10 -15.62 30.97 -14.40
C LEU A 10 -15.03 29.75 -15.13
N PHE A 11 -14.54 29.93 -16.35
CA PHE A 11 -13.88 28.86 -17.10
C PHE A 11 -12.55 28.44 -16.46
N TYR A 12 -11.76 29.41 -15.97
CA TYR A 12 -10.48 29.15 -15.32
C TYR A 12 -10.64 28.41 -13.99
N MET A 13 -11.72 28.67 -13.24
CA MET A 13 -11.99 27.99 -11.97
C MET A 13 -12.39 26.52 -12.16
N ASN A 14 -13.05 26.15 -13.26
CA ASN A 14 -13.36 24.75 -13.57
C ASN A 14 -12.09 23.95 -13.93
N LEU A 15 -11.09 24.57 -14.55
CA LEU A 15 -9.82 23.90 -14.87
C LEU A 15 -8.96 23.61 -13.62
N LEU A 16 -9.15 24.37 -12.55
CA LEU A 16 -8.44 24.18 -11.27
C LEU A 16 -9.19 23.25 -10.31
N ALA A 17 -10.48 23.01 -10.55
CA ALA A 17 -11.27 22.05 -9.81
C ALA A 17 -10.96 20.64 -10.36
N GLY A 18 -10.12 19.90 -9.64
CA GLY A 18 -9.85 18.50 -9.99
C GLY A 18 -11.11 17.65 -9.99
N GLU A 19 -11.20 16.74 -10.96
CA GLU A 19 -12.29 15.78 -11.00
C GLU A 19 -12.17 14.77 -9.87
N TRP A 20 -13.25 14.66 -9.10
CA TRP A 20 -13.50 13.54 -8.22
C TRP A 20 -14.32 12.52 -8.98
N VAL A 21 -13.84 11.28 -9.01
CA VAL A 21 -14.49 10.21 -9.76
C VAL A 21 -14.90 9.11 -8.78
N MET A 22 -16.16 8.72 -8.86
CA MET A 22 -16.73 7.65 -8.06
C MET A 22 -16.87 6.38 -8.91
N PHE A 23 -16.49 5.22 -8.38
CA PHE A 23 -16.69 3.92 -9.01
C PHE A 23 -17.09 2.85 -7.98
N SER A 24 -17.69 1.76 -8.45
CA SER A 24 -18.14 0.66 -7.60
C SER A 24 -17.70 -0.67 -8.20
N ASP A 25 -17.15 -1.56 -7.37
CA ASP A 25 -16.74 -2.92 -7.75
C ASP A 25 -17.82 -3.96 -7.38
N GLY A 26 -19.08 -3.52 -7.28
CA GLY A 26 -20.22 -4.35 -6.90
C GLY A 26 -20.31 -4.70 -5.41
N LYS A 27 -19.20 -4.68 -4.68
CA LYS A 27 -19.16 -4.83 -3.21
C LYS A 27 -18.96 -3.49 -2.50
N ASP A 28 -17.94 -2.74 -2.92
CA ASP A 28 -17.53 -1.49 -2.29
C ASP A 28 -17.66 -0.31 -3.26
N THR A 29 -17.88 0.88 -2.70
CA THR A 29 -17.90 2.15 -3.44
C THR A 29 -16.64 2.94 -3.13
N TYR A 30 -16.01 3.47 -4.17
CA TYR A 30 -14.75 4.20 -4.09
C TYR A 30 -14.92 5.61 -4.65
N ILE A 31 -14.23 6.56 -4.04
CA ILE A 31 -14.10 7.92 -4.53
C ILE A 31 -12.61 8.22 -4.66
N TYR A 32 -12.17 8.60 -5.85
CA TYR A 32 -10.77 8.97 -6.09
C TYR A 32 -10.64 10.39 -6.62
N SER A 33 -9.56 11.06 -6.20
CA SER A 33 -9.16 12.39 -6.67
C SER A 33 -8.12 12.25 -7.78
N THR A 34 -8.43 12.80 -8.96
CA THR A 34 -7.49 12.84 -10.10
C THR A 34 -6.27 13.73 -9.84
N ASN A 35 -6.40 14.73 -8.95
CA ASN A 35 -5.32 15.66 -8.63
C ASN A 35 -4.32 15.09 -7.60
N THR A 36 -4.83 14.48 -6.53
CA THR A 36 -4.01 14.04 -5.39
C THR A 36 -3.71 12.55 -5.43
N GLY A 37 -4.43 11.78 -6.25
CA GLY A 37 -4.37 10.31 -6.25
C GLY A 37 -4.93 9.69 -4.96
N GLU A 38 -5.63 10.47 -4.14
CA GLU A 38 -6.24 9.98 -2.91
C GLU A 38 -7.47 9.15 -3.23
N VAL A 39 -7.59 8.00 -2.56
CA VAL A 39 -8.71 7.07 -2.71
C VAL A 39 -9.40 6.91 -1.37
N TYR A 40 -10.73 6.97 -1.38
CA TYR A 40 -11.59 6.74 -0.23
C TYR A 40 -12.52 5.57 -0.52
N ILE A 41 -12.71 4.70 0.48
CA ILE A 41 -13.62 3.55 0.41
C ILE A 41 -14.82 3.79 1.32
N ARG A 42 -16.02 3.49 0.83
CA ARG A 42 -17.26 3.51 1.62
C ARG A 42 -17.23 2.36 2.61
N HIS A 43 -17.23 2.68 3.90
CA HIS A 43 -17.36 1.73 4.98
C HIS A 43 -18.82 1.68 5.46
N HIS A 44 -19.46 0.53 5.27
CA HIS A 44 -20.87 0.35 5.62
C HIS A 44 -21.02 0.14 7.14
N LEU A 45 -21.77 1.00 7.82
CA LEU A 45 -22.01 0.88 9.27
C LEU A 45 -23.30 0.11 9.61
N GLY A 46 -23.95 -0.51 8.62
CA GLY A 46 -25.11 -1.40 8.79
C GLY A 46 -26.42 -0.68 9.14
N LYS A 47 -26.49 0.64 8.95
CA LYS A 47 -27.66 1.48 9.23
C LYS A 47 -28.14 2.19 7.95
N LYS A 48 -28.70 3.40 8.06
CA LYS A 48 -29.25 4.15 6.91
C LYS A 48 -28.13 4.53 5.93
N ASN A 49 -28.44 4.63 4.63
CA ASN A 49 -27.47 4.96 3.57
C ASN A 49 -26.63 6.25 3.80
N TYR A 50 -27.09 7.18 4.63
CA TYR A 50 -26.37 8.43 4.93
C TYR A 50 -25.40 8.32 6.12
N GLU A 51 -25.40 7.20 6.82
CA GLU A 51 -24.51 6.95 7.96
C GLU A 51 -23.18 6.32 7.54
N ASP A 52 -23.04 5.98 6.26
CA ASP A 52 -21.81 5.42 5.74
C ASP A 52 -20.70 6.47 5.66
N MET A 53 -19.50 6.05 6.04
CA MET A 53 -18.34 6.92 6.06
C MET A 53 -17.37 6.52 4.95
N PHE A 54 -16.77 7.52 4.31
CA PHE A 54 -15.68 7.31 3.37
C PHE A 54 -14.35 7.36 4.11
N VAL A 55 -13.67 6.22 4.21
CA VAL A 55 -12.38 6.09 4.89
C VAL A 55 -11.27 6.24 3.84
N LYS A 56 -10.29 7.10 4.12
CA LYS A 56 -9.12 7.29 3.25
C LYS A 56 -8.26 6.04 3.23
N MET A 57 -7.95 5.53 2.05
CA MET A 57 -6.99 4.44 1.90
C MET A 57 -5.56 4.94 2.15
N PRO A 58 -4.71 4.13 2.78
CA PRO A 58 -3.29 4.41 2.84
C PRO A 58 -2.73 4.44 1.42
N ARG A 59 -2.00 5.50 1.09
CA ARG A 59 -1.31 5.61 -0.19
C ARG A 59 -0.19 4.56 -0.23
N GLY A 60 -0.08 3.85 -1.36
CA GLY A 60 1.09 3.03 -1.65
C GLY A 60 2.35 3.87 -1.81
N MET A 61 3.51 3.23 -1.91
CA MET A 61 4.78 3.92 -2.13
C MET A 61 4.88 4.42 -3.58
N GLN A 62 5.20 5.70 -3.78
CA GLN A 62 5.41 6.21 -5.13
C GLN A 62 6.76 5.73 -5.69
N PRO A 63 6.87 5.43 -7.00
CA PRO A 63 8.13 4.99 -7.60
C PRO A 63 9.31 5.96 -7.39
N ASN A 64 9.03 7.26 -7.25
CA ASN A 64 10.04 8.28 -6.97
C ASN A 64 10.48 8.31 -5.50
N GLU A 65 9.66 7.81 -4.58
CA GLU A 65 10.01 7.66 -3.16
C GLU A 65 10.94 6.43 -2.96
N LEU A 66 10.82 5.39 -3.80
CA LEU A 66 11.78 4.26 -3.83
C LEU A 66 13.22 4.71 -4.13
N LYS A 67 13.40 5.74 -4.96
CA LYS A 67 14.73 6.27 -5.35
C LYS A 67 15.42 7.05 -4.23
N LYS A 68 14.65 7.67 -3.32
CA LYS A 68 15.21 8.45 -2.19
C LYS A 68 15.60 7.57 -1.00
N THR A 69 14.87 6.48 -0.78
CA THR A 69 15.18 5.53 0.31
C THR A 69 16.40 4.65 0.00
N GLN A 70 16.90 4.65 -1.24
CA GLN A 70 18.06 3.85 -1.63
C GLN A 70 19.43 4.47 -1.27
N LYS A 71 19.46 5.68 -0.67
CA LYS A 71 20.72 6.31 -0.24
C LYS A 71 21.09 6.10 1.22
N ASP A 72 20.18 5.64 2.07
CA ASP A 72 20.49 5.35 3.47
C ASP A 72 20.13 3.90 3.79
N THR A 73 21.18 3.13 4.11
CA THR A 73 21.16 1.72 4.53
C THR A 73 21.00 0.68 3.41
N ILE A 74 22.03 0.59 2.56
CA ILE A 74 22.46 -0.72 2.05
C ILE A 74 22.97 -1.50 3.26
N HIS A 75 22.11 -2.22 3.96
CA HIS A 75 22.56 -3.39 4.69
C HIS A 75 22.96 -4.40 3.62
N THR A 76 24.24 -4.46 3.31
CA THR A 76 24.83 -5.62 2.64
C THR A 76 24.34 -6.84 3.42
N PRO A 77 23.63 -7.81 2.80
CA PRO A 77 23.37 -9.06 3.49
C PRO A 77 24.74 -9.64 3.81
N THR A 78 25.11 -9.65 5.10
CA THR A 78 26.29 -10.38 5.55
C THR A 78 26.04 -11.81 5.13
N ALA A 79 26.82 -12.27 4.15
CA ALA A 79 26.77 -13.66 3.71
C ALA A 79 26.92 -14.54 4.97
N PRO A 80 26.04 -15.52 5.18
CA PRO A 80 26.14 -16.38 6.35
C PRO A 80 27.54 -17.01 6.36
N ASN A 81 28.24 -16.87 7.48
CA ASN A 81 29.61 -17.35 7.64
C ASN A 81 29.60 -18.87 7.40
N ALA A 82 30.53 -19.40 6.61
CA ALA A 82 30.52 -20.79 6.16
C ALA A 82 30.51 -21.81 7.33
N GLU A 83 31.03 -21.40 8.50
CA GLU A 83 31.01 -22.19 9.73
C GLU A 83 29.60 -22.32 10.32
N GLN A 84 28.80 -21.25 10.31
CA GLN A 84 27.43 -21.28 10.83
C GLN A 84 26.52 -22.18 10.00
N ILE A 85 26.75 -22.25 8.69
CA ILE A 85 26.00 -23.16 7.80
C ILE A 85 26.34 -24.62 8.09
N LYS A 86 27.62 -24.92 8.35
CA LYS A 86 28.06 -26.28 8.73
C LYS A 86 27.48 -26.71 10.06
N ASP A 87 27.47 -25.83 11.06
CA ASP A 87 26.90 -26.12 12.38
C ASP A 87 25.39 -26.35 12.31
N LEU A 88 24.68 -25.58 11.48
CA LEU A 88 23.25 -25.76 11.26
C LEU A 88 22.95 -27.12 10.59
N GLN A 89 23.74 -27.50 9.59
CA GLN A 89 23.60 -28.80 8.92
C GLN A 89 23.87 -29.97 9.87
N LEU A 90 24.94 -29.88 10.67
CA LEU A 90 25.31 -30.93 11.62
C LEU A 90 24.28 -31.09 12.73
N ASN A 91 23.70 -29.99 13.22
CA ASN A 91 22.60 -30.03 14.17
C ASN A 91 21.31 -30.60 13.57
N ALA A 92 20.99 -30.28 12.32
CA ALA A 92 19.83 -30.86 11.64
C ALA A 92 19.96 -32.39 11.48
N LEU A 93 21.16 -32.86 11.13
CA LEU A 93 21.46 -34.29 11.02
C LEU A 93 21.34 -35.00 12.37
N LYS A 94 21.93 -34.45 13.44
CA LYS A 94 21.78 -35.01 14.81
C LYS A 94 20.33 -35.10 15.23
N LYS A 95 19.56 -34.01 15.05
CA LYS A 95 18.13 -33.97 15.39
C LYS A 95 17.32 -35.01 14.60
N SER A 96 17.65 -35.23 13.33
CA SER A 96 16.99 -36.26 12.52
C SER A 96 17.27 -37.66 13.05
N GLN A 97 18.49 -37.95 13.50
CA GLN A 97 18.86 -39.25 14.06
C GLN A 97 18.21 -39.49 15.43
N GLU A 98 18.15 -38.46 16.28
CA GLU A 98 17.43 -38.53 17.56
C GLU A 98 15.95 -38.79 17.37
N MET A 99 15.33 -38.11 16.39
CA MET A 99 13.92 -38.32 16.06
C MET A 99 13.65 -39.74 15.56
N LEU A 100 14.52 -40.29 14.72
CA LEU A 100 14.43 -41.68 14.26
C LEU A 100 14.58 -42.67 15.41
N ASN A 101 15.53 -42.43 16.32
CA ASN A 101 15.72 -43.29 17.49
C ASN A 101 14.52 -43.21 18.46
N SER A 102 13.97 -42.01 18.68
CA SER A 102 12.78 -41.82 19.52
C SER A 102 11.49 -42.40 18.94
N ALA A 103 11.46 -42.69 17.63
CA ALA A 103 10.34 -43.34 16.97
C ALA A 103 10.46 -44.88 16.94
N LEU A 104 11.62 -45.41 17.35
CA LEU A 104 11.88 -46.85 17.47
C LEU A 104 11.68 -47.36 18.91
N ASP A 105 11.66 -46.47 19.90
CA ASP A 105 11.19 -46.72 21.27
C ASP A 105 9.66 -46.57 21.38
#